data_AF-A0A2H9MXW9-F1
#
_entry.id   AF-A0A2H9MXW9-F1
#
_cell.length_a   1.000
_cell.length_b   1.000
_cell.length_c   1.000
_cell.angle_alpha   90.00
_cell.angle_beta   90.00
_cell.angle_gamma   90.00
#
_symmetry.space_group_name_H-M   'P 1'
#
loop_
_entity.id
_entity.type
_entity.pdbx_description
1 polymer ?
#
loop_
_entity_poly.entity_id
_entity_poly.type
_entity_poly.pdbx_seq_one_letter_code
_entity_poly.pdbx_strand_id
1 'polypeptide(L)'
;MSTQQKQKKFVMTAIMIRIIAAGVTGTYFVSAQTTVTMIPITQEEQKRNDALGVAQKYIVTSPTFAFDGDINTLDTVYVGSVESIPSQYMIKISFDSSHGGFGNREGQMLIQAITPHTMTILVSEGNVISAVTDETWDELNHQYVLKQQSKLPSSNYSPQFDGKVIDSQSLVSTIKSKGLVVEQIEKIDDSAFEVPIQVISIGGMNLQVYEFDSESDVSIAKEIVSSDGTEIGLSVIRWMDTP
;
A
#
# COMPACT_ATOMS: atom_id res chain seq x y z
N MET A 1 17.88 -31.17 -9.19
CA MET A 1 17.05 -31.97 -10.13
C MET A 1 15.68 -32.16 -9.49
N SER A 2 14.51 -31.92 -10.08
CA SER A 2 14.07 -31.14 -11.23
C SER A 2 12.55 -30.97 -11.01
N THR A 3 12.07 -29.72 -11.06
CA THR A 3 10.73 -29.29 -11.50
C THR A 3 9.48 -30.07 -11.04
N GLN A 4 8.75 -29.51 -10.06
CA GLN A 4 7.30 -29.76 -9.90
C GLN A 4 6.52 -28.46 -10.16
N GLN A 5 5.87 -28.42 -11.31
CA GLN A 5 4.96 -27.38 -11.76
C GLN A 5 3.58 -27.65 -11.10
N LYS A 6 3.24 -26.87 -10.06
CA LYS A 6 1.89 -26.83 -9.46
C LYS A 6 0.93 -26.19 -10.46
N GLN A 7 0.26 -26.99 -11.28
CA GLN A 7 -0.90 -26.54 -12.05
C GLN A 7 -2.05 -26.24 -11.08
N LYS A 8 -2.45 -24.97 -10.99
CA LYS A 8 -3.69 -24.54 -10.31
C LYS A 8 -4.87 -25.15 -11.07
N LYS A 9 -5.79 -25.75 -10.29
CA LYS A 9 -6.81 -26.71 -10.69
C LYS A 9 -7.88 -26.07 -11.58
N PHE A 10 -7.97 -26.49 -12.84
CA PHE A 10 -9.24 -26.43 -13.59
C PHE A 10 -10.15 -27.51 -12.99
N VAL A 11 -11.28 -27.10 -12.38
CA VAL A 11 -12.32 -28.06 -12.00
C VAL A 11 -13.08 -28.45 -13.27
N MET A 12 -12.52 -29.39 -14.03
CA MET A 12 -13.19 -30.07 -15.13
C MET A 12 -13.65 -31.44 -14.63
N THR A 13 -14.87 -31.50 -14.09
CA THR A 13 -15.49 -32.77 -13.75
C THR A 13 -16.05 -33.40 -15.03
N ALA A 14 -15.24 -34.21 -15.71
CA ALA A 14 -15.67 -35.01 -16.85
C ALA A 14 -16.17 -36.38 -16.38
N ILE A 15 -17.45 -36.70 -16.64
CA ILE A 15 -17.98 -38.06 -16.46
C ILE A 15 -17.90 -38.77 -17.82
N MET A 16 -16.98 -39.73 -17.95
CA MET A 16 -16.82 -40.58 -19.12
C MET A 16 -17.78 -41.78 -19.05
N ILE A 17 -18.69 -41.92 -20.02
CA ILE A 17 -19.52 -43.13 -20.15
C ILE A 17 -19.05 -43.92 -21.37
N ARG A 18 -18.55 -45.14 -21.12
CA ARG A 18 -18.27 -46.17 -22.12
C ARG A 18 -19.59 -46.77 -22.61
N ILE A 19 -19.83 -46.72 -23.93
CA ILE A 19 -20.91 -47.47 -24.57
C ILE A 19 -20.43 -48.91 -24.78
N ILE A 20 -21.07 -49.88 -24.13
CA ILE A 20 -20.97 -51.30 -24.48
C ILE A 20 -22.23 -51.66 -25.27
N ALA A 21 -22.07 -51.95 -26.56
CA ALA A 21 -23.13 -52.52 -27.38
C ALA A 21 -23.08 -54.05 -27.26
N ALA A 22 -24.10 -54.64 -26.64
CA ALA A 22 -24.38 -56.07 -26.78
C ALA A 22 -25.90 -56.24 -26.95
N GLY A 23 -26.28 -56.97 -27.99
CA GLY A 23 -27.64 -56.99 -28.53
C GLY A 23 -28.63 -57.88 -27.79
N VAL A 24 -29.88 -57.67 -28.20
CA VAL A 24 -31.03 -58.60 -28.19
C VAL A 24 -31.69 -58.83 -26.83
N THR A 25 -32.45 -57.83 -26.35
CA THR A 25 -33.91 -57.88 -26.08
C THR A 25 -34.32 -56.66 -25.25
N GLY A 26 -35.00 -55.71 -25.90
CA GLY A 26 -36.02 -54.84 -25.31
C GLY A 26 -35.77 -54.13 -23.98
N THR A 27 -34.85 -53.16 -23.93
CA THR A 27 -35.00 -51.95 -23.10
C THR A 27 -34.29 -50.78 -23.78
N TYR A 28 -35.02 -49.71 -24.08
CA TYR A 28 -34.42 -48.48 -24.61
C TYR A 28 -33.89 -47.66 -23.42
N PHE A 29 -32.57 -47.63 -23.22
CA PHE A 29 -31.96 -46.63 -22.34
C PHE A 29 -31.99 -45.28 -23.06
N VAL A 30 -32.85 -44.37 -22.59
CA VAL A 30 -32.73 -42.96 -22.94
C VAL A 30 -31.48 -42.45 -22.23
N SER A 31 -30.40 -42.18 -22.97
CA SER A 31 -29.26 -41.49 -22.38
C SER A 31 -29.74 -40.08 -22.01
N ALA A 32 -29.80 -39.77 -20.71
CA ALA A 32 -29.95 -38.39 -20.29
C ALA A 32 -28.72 -37.62 -20.79
N GLN A 33 -28.91 -36.81 -21.84
CA GLN A 33 -27.86 -35.89 -22.26
C GLN A 33 -27.68 -34.89 -21.12
N THR A 34 -26.54 -34.96 -20.44
CA THR A 34 -26.16 -33.90 -19.50
C THR A 34 -25.82 -32.67 -20.32
N THR A 35 -26.80 -31.80 -20.52
CA THR A 35 -26.57 -30.49 -21.09
C THR A 35 -25.69 -29.71 -20.11
N VAL A 36 -24.44 -29.46 -20.48
CA VAL A 36 -23.58 -28.52 -19.74
C VAL A 36 -24.17 -27.13 -19.98
N THR A 37 -24.97 -26.66 -19.03
CA THR A 37 -25.48 -25.30 -19.03
C THR A 37 -24.30 -24.36 -18.77
N MET A 38 -23.66 -23.86 -19.82
CA MET A 38 -22.75 -22.73 -19.70
C MET A 38 -23.59 -21.52 -19.29
N ILE A 39 -23.57 -21.17 -18.00
CA ILE A 39 -24.10 -19.88 -17.56
C ILE A 39 -23.19 -18.83 -18.21
N PRO A 40 -23.70 -17.94 -19.08
CA PRO A 40 -22.88 -16.91 -19.67
C PRO A 40 -22.37 -16.01 -18.55
N ILE A 41 -21.04 -15.93 -18.43
CA ILE A 41 -20.34 -15.01 -17.56
C ILE A 41 -20.75 -13.61 -18.02
N THR A 42 -21.25 -12.75 -17.13
CA THR A 42 -21.63 -11.39 -17.54
C THR A 42 -20.38 -10.63 -17.98
N GLN A 43 -20.54 -9.64 -18.86
CA GLN A 43 -19.42 -8.82 -19.32
C GLN A 43 -18.66 -8.15 -18.16
N GLU A 44 -19.38 -7.76 -17.10
CA GLU A 44 -18.78 -7.16 -15.90
C GLU A 44 -18.01 -8.17 -15.05
N GLU A 45 -18.53 -9.39 -14.92
CA GLU A 45 -17.83 -10.50 -14.26
C GLU A 45 -16.54 -10.86 -15.02
N GLN A 46 -16.57 -10.84 -16.36
CA GLN A 46 -15.39 -11.07 -17.19
C GLN A 46 -14.32 -10.00 -16.97
N LYS A 47 -14.67 -8.71 -17.07
CA LYS A 47 -13.72 -7.61 -16.84
C LYS A 47 -13.11 -7.66 -15.43
N ARG A 48 -13.89 -8.03 -14.41
CA ARG A 48 -13.41 -8.21 -13.05
C ARG A 48 -12.36 -9.33 -12.96
N ASN A 49 -12.61 -10.47 -13.62
CA ASN A 49 -11.66 -11.59 -13.68
C ASN A 49 -10.40 -11.21 -14.45
N ASP A 50 -10.52 -10.45 -15.54
CA ASP A 50 -9.37 -9.96 -16.30
C ASP A 50 -8.52 -9.02 -15.44
N ALA A 51 -9.14 -8.09 -14.72
CA ALA A 51 -8.45 -7.20 -13.79
C ALA A 51 -7.76 -7.95 -12.64
N LEU A 52 -8.39 -9.00 -12.11
CA LEU A 52 -7.77 -9.88 -11.12
C LEU A 52 -6.52 -10.57 -11.69
N GLY A 53 -6.58 -11.07 -12.93
CA GLY A 53 -5.43 -11.67 -13.60
C GLY A 53 -4.26 -10.69 -13.77
N VAL A 54 -4.55 -9.43 -14.13
CA VAL A 54 -3.55 -8.36 -14.21
C VAL A 54 -2.91 -8.10 -12.84
N ALA A 55 -3.71 -7.97 -11.79
CA ALA A 55 -3.23 -7.73 -10.43
C ALA A 55 -2.36 -8.88 -9.90
N GLN A 56 -2.77 -10.13 -10.12
CA GLN A 56 -2.00 -11.32 -9.72
C GLN A 56 -0.67 -11.44 -10.46
N LYS A 57 -0.61 -11.01 -11.72
CA LYS A 57 0.64 -10.96 -12.47
C LYS A 57 1.56 -9.84 -11.95
N TYR A 58 1.00 -8.69 -11.63
CA TYR A 58 1.76 -7.55 -11.13
C TYR A 58 2.43 -7.86 -9.78
N ILE A 59 1.67 -8.37 -8.81
CA ILE A 59 2.19 -8.56 -7.44
C ILE A 59 3.44 -9.43 -7.41
N VAL A 60 3.49 -10.52 -8.18
CA VAL A 60 4.65 -11.43 -8.18
C VAL A 60 5.89 -10.80 -8.84
N THR A 61 5.73 -9.68 -9.52
CA THR A 61 6.81 -8.86 -10.11
C THR A 61 7.03 -7.54 -9.37
N SER A 62 6.22 -7.23 -8.35
CA SER A 62 6.33 -5.99 -7.59
C SER A 62 7.62 -5.96 -6.77
N PRO A 63 8.26 -4.79 -6.57
CA PRO A 63 9.51 -4.69 -5.84
C PRO A 63 9.49 -5.35 -4.46
N THR A 64 8.44 -5.13 -3.66
CA THR A 64 8.35 -5.72 -2.31
C THR A 64 8.30 -7.24 -2.35
N PHE A 65 7.40 -7.80 -3.17
CA PHE A 65 7.24 -9.26 -3.27
C PHE A 65 8.45 -9.93 -3.94
N ALA A 66 9.00 -9.33 -5.00
CA ALA A 66 10.09 -9.91 -5.77
C ALA A 66 11.40 -10.02 -4.97
N PHE A 67 11.57 -9.17 -3.96
CA PHE A 67 12.75 -9.23 -3.09
C PHE A 67 12.76 -10.52 -2.26
N ASP A 68 11.67 -10.84 -1.56
CA ASP A 68 11.64 -11.94 -0.60
C ASP A 68 10.22 -12.44 -0.19
N GLY A 69 9.21 -12.21 -1.04
CA GLY A 69 7.85 -12.69 -0.84
C GLY A 69 7.69 -14.21 -1.04
N ASP A 70 6.89 -14.85 -0.18
CA ASP A 70 6.57 -16.28 -0.30
C ASP A 70 5.31 -16.51 -1.15
N ILE A 71 5.51 -17.04 -2.34
CA ILE A 71 4.42 -17.41 -3.27
C ILE A 71 3.40 -18.41 -2.70
N ASN A 72 3.75 -19.18 -1.68
CA ASN A 72 2.82 -20.11 -1.06
C ASN A 72 1.82 -19.43 -0.10
N THR A 73 2.09 -18.19 0.29
CA THR A 73 1.24 -17.38 1.18
C THR A 73 0.40 -16.35 0.43
N LEU A 74 0.62 -16.21 -0.88
CA LEU A 74 -0.10 -15.27 -1.74
C LEU A 74 -1.60 -15.63 -1.80
N ASP A 75 -2.45 -14.78 -1.24
CA ASP A 75 -3.89 -14.98 -1.18
C ASP A 75 -4.67 -13.72 -1.59
N THR A 76 -5.72 -13.89 -2.38
CA THR A 76 -6.58 -12.78 -2.82
C THR A 76 -7.67 -12.58 -1.78
N VAL A 77 -7.54 -11.54 -0.96
CA VAL A 77 -8.46 -11.27 0.17
C VAL A 77 -9.68 -10.42 -0.22
N TYR A 78 -9.58 -9.66 -1.31
CA TYR A 78 -10.71 -8.84 -1.79
C TYR A 78 -10.63 -8.59 -3.30
N VAL A 79 -11.80 -8.59 -3.95
CA VAL A 79 -11.98 -8.13 -5.33
C VAL A 79 -13.27 -7.32 -5.38
N GLY A 80 -13.19 -6.08 -5.85
CA GLY A 80 -14.34 -5.20 -5.98
C GLY A 80 -14.20 -4.22 -7.14
N SER A 81 -15.30 -3.59 -7.48
CA SER A 81 -15.34 -2.50 -8.46
C SER A 81 -15.42 -1.17 -7.72
N VAL A 82 -14.72 -0.17 -8.25
CA VAL A 82 -14.80 1.21 -7.77
C VAL A 82 -15.67 1.99 -8.77
N GLU A 83 -16.61 2.78 -8.24
CA GLU A 83 -17.44 3.65 -9.07
C GLU A 83 -16.58 4.79 -9.62
N SER A 84 -16.10 4.63 -10.85
CA SER A 84 -15.25 5.59 -11.56
C SER A 84 -15.49 5.52 -13.06
N ILE A 85 -15.10 6.58 -13.77
CA ILE A 85 -15.08 6.62 -15.24
C ILE A 85 -13.65 7.02 -15.66
N PRO A 86 -12.87 6.13 -16.30
CA PRO A 86 -13.21 4.75 -16.68
C PRO A 86 -13.36 3.81 -15.46
N SER A 87 -13.97 2.65 -15.67
CA SER A 87 -14.18 1.64 -14.61
C SER A 87 -12.85 1.19 -14.00
N GLN A 88 -12.83 1.11 -12.68
CA GLN A 88 -11.67 0.65 -11.92
C GLN A 88 -12.06 -0.57 -11.07
N TYR A 89 -11.09 -1.46 -10.88
CA TYR A 89 -11.22 -2.63 -10.02
C TYR A 89 -10.17 -2.55 -8.92
N MET A 90 -10.63 -2.72 -7.67
CA MET A 90 -9.78 -2.79 -6.50
C MET A 90 -9.59 -4.25 -6.10
N ILE A 91 -8.34 -4.67 -6.05
CA ILE A 91 -7.93 -6.01 -5.65
C ILE A 91 -7.04 -5.86 -4.42
N LYS A 92 -7.32 -6.61 -3.34
CA LYS A 92 -6.40 -6.74 -2.22
C LYS A 92 -5.82 -8.15 -2.18
N ILE A 93 -4.51 -8.24 -2.04
CA ILE A 93 -3.78 -9.50 -2.00
C ILE A 93 -2.86 -9.48 -0.78
N SER A 94 -2.92 -10.51 0.05
CA SER A 94 -2.01 -10.71 1.17
C SER A 94 -0.88 -11.66 0.81
N PHE A 95 0.29 -11.47 1.41
CA PHE A 95 1.44 -12.37 1.31
C PHE A 95 2.40 -12.13 2.47
N ASP A 96 3.23 -13.11 2.78
CA ASP A 96 4.33 -12.98 3.73
C ASP A 96 5.65 -12.71 3.00
N SER A 97 6.49 -11.86 3.58
CA SER A 97 7.89 -11.67 3.18
C SER A 97 8.84 -12.19 4.25
N SER A 98 10.02 -12.65 3.85
CA SER A 98 10.99 -13.22 4.79
C SER A 98 11.65 -12.17 5.70
N HIS A 99 11.64 -10.90 5.28
CA HIS A 99 12.14 -9.76 6.02
C HIS A 99 11.10 -8.65 6.04
N GLY A 100 11.21 -7.77 7.03
CA GLY A 100 10.45 -6.53 7.06
C GLY A 100 10.95 -5.49 6.06
N GLY A 101 10.06 -4.57 5.70
CA GLY A 101 10.35 -3.41 4.83
C GLY A 101 9.60 -3.46 3.50
N PHE A 102 9.89 -2.48 2.63
CA PHE A 102 9.20 -2.29 1.36
C PHE A 102 10.19 -2.07 0.22
N GLY A 103 9.76 -2.28 -1.01
CA GLY A 103 10.56 -2.02 -2.21
C GLY A 103 11.76 -2.97 -2.38
N ASN A 104 12.72 -2.55 -3.19
CA ASN A 104 14.03 -3.21 -3.27
C ASN A 104 14.90 -2.75 -2.08
N ARG A 105 15.39 -3.72 -1.29
CA ARG A 105 16.17 -3.50 -0.07
C ARG A 105 17.61 -3.97 -0.20
N GLU A 106 18.12 -4.11 -1.43
CA GLU A 106 19.50 -4.50 -1.67
C GLU A 106 20.48 -3.53 -1.00
N GLY A 107 21.45 -4.06 -0.25
CA GLY A 107 22.44 -3.27 0.48
C GLY A 107 21.96 -2.67 1.81
N GLN A 108 20.70 -2.88 2.21
CA GLN A 108 20.18 -2.42 3.49
C GLN A 108 20.34 -3.48 4.58
N MET A 109 20.38 -3.05 5.84
CA MET A 109 20.25 -3.98 6.97
C MET A 109 18.81 -4.48 7.06
N LEU A 110 18.62 -5.80 6.99
CA LEU A 110 17.30 -6.43 6.95
C LEU A 110 16.82 -6.86 8.34
N ILE A 111 15.54 -6.64 8.62
CA ILE A 111 14.86 -7.20 9.79
C ILE A 111 14.62 -8.68 9.52
N GLN A 112 15.21 -9.57 10.34
CA GLN A 112 15.09 -11.02 10.22
C GLN A 112 13.79 -11.54 10.84
N ALA A 113 12.64 -11.12 10.30
CA ALA A 113 11.32 -11.53 10.74
C ALA A 113 10.37 -11.69 9.56
N ILE A 114 9.63 -12.81 9.55
CA ILE A 114 8.54 -13.02 8.61
C ILE A 114 7.51 -11.90 8.82
N THR A 115 7.27 -11.11 7.78
CA THR A 115 6.41 -9.93 7.84
C THR A 115 5.21 -10.14 6.92
N PRO A 116 3.98 -10.18 7.47
CA PRO A 116 2.78 -10.23 6.66
C PRO A 116 2.50 -8.86 6.03
N HIS A 117 2.19 -8.86 4.74
CA HIS A 117 1.85 -7.69 3.95
C HIS A 117 0.48 -7.83 3.29
N THR A 118 -0.18 -6.70 3.03
CA THR A 118 -1.38 -6.60 2.20
C THR A 118 -1.20 -5.52 1.15
N MET A 119 -1.20 -5.90 -0.12
CA MET A 119 -1.14 -4.97 -1.25
C MET A 119 -2.54 -4.67 -1.78
N THR A 120 -2.87 -3.39 -1.89
CA THR A 120 -4.07 -2.89 -2.57
C THR A 120 -3.71 -2.42 -3.97
N ILE A 121 -4.26 -3.06 -4.99
CA ILE A 121 -3.98 -2.80 -6.40
C ILE A 121 -5.25 -2.23 -7.05
N LEU A 122 -5.12 -1.09 -7.74
CA LEU A 122 -6.15 -0.57 -8.62
C LEU A 122 -5.80 -0.84 -10.08
N VAL A 123 -6.75 -1.47 -10.78
CA VAL A 123 -6.63 -1.77 -12.20
C VAL A 123 -7.69 -0.96 -12.96
N SER A 124 -7.26 -0.26 -14.00
CA SER A 124 -8.14 0.43 -14.94
C SER A 124 -7.74 0.12 -16.37
N GLU A 125 -8.73 -0.19 -17.21
CA GLU A 125 -8.51 -0.46 -18.64
C GLU A 125 -7.40 -1.49 -18.92
N GLY A 126 -7.28 -2.50 -18.04
CA GLY A 126 -6.26 -3.56 -18.16
C GLY A 126 -4.86 -3.21 -17.67
N ASN A 127 -4.66 -2.02 -17.09
CA ASN A 127 -3.38 -1.57 -16.55
C ASN A 127 -3.46 -1.37 -15.04
N VAL A 128 -2.36 -1.66 -14.33
CA VAL A 128 -2.22 -1.29 -12.92
C VAL A 128 -1.93 0.21 -12.84
N ILE A 129 -2.82 0.95 -12.19
CA ILE A 129 -2.72 2.40 -12.02
C ILE A 129 -2.36 2.82 -10.59
N SER A 130 -2.45 1.90 -9.63
CA SER A 130 -1.97 2.06 -8.26
C SER A 130 -1.66 0.70 -7.66
N ALA A 131 -0.59 0.60 -6.88
CA ALA A 131 -0.26 -0.58 -6.09
C ALA A 131 0.36 -0.14 -4.78
N VAL A 132 -0.38 -0.29 -3.69
CA VAL A 132 0.03 0.21 -2.36
C VAL A 132 0.12 -0.94 -1.37
N THR A 133 1.30 -1.18 -0.81
CA THR A 133 1.56 -2.19 0.23
C THR A 133 1.36 -1.59 1.61
N ASP A 134 0.58 -2.27 2.44
CA ASP A 134 0.23 -1.92 3.83
C ASP A 134 -0.30 -0.50 4.01
N GLU A 135 -0.96 0.03 2.97
CA GLU A 135 -1.40 1.43 2.92
C GLU A 135 -0.27 2.43 3.18
N THR A 136 0.98 2.02 2.97
CA THR A 136 2.17 2.72 3.46
C THR A 136 3.16 2.95 2.33
N TRP A 137 3.31 2.02 1.40
CA TRP A 137 4.29 2.10 0.33
C TRP A 137 3.65 2.00 -1.05
N ASP A 138 3.93 2.95 -1.92
CA ASP A 138 3.54 2.94 -3.33
C ASP A 138 4.60 2.17 -4.16
N GLU A 139 4.23 0.99 -4.62
CA GLU A 139 5.08 0.10 -5.41
C GLU A 139 5.37 0.62 -6.82
N LEU A 140 4.54 1.51 -7.36
CA LEU A 140 4.76 2.06 -8.71
C LEU A 140 5.72 3.25 -8.66
N ASN A 141 5.59 4.08 -7.63
CA ASN A 141 6.37 5.31 -7.48
C ASN A 141 7.59 5.14 -6.57
N HIS A 142 7.75 3.98 -5.93
CA HIS A 142 8.83 3.66 -5.00
C HIS A 142 8.97 4.67 -3.85
N GLN A 143 7.83 5.04 -3.25
CA GLN A 143 7.78 6.04 -2.21
C GLN A 143 6.70 5.73 -1.18
N TYR A 144 6.78 6.31 0.01
CA TYR A 144 5.72 6.20 1.00
C TYR A 144 4.47 6.95 0.55
N VAL A 145 3.28 6.36 0.72
CA VAL A 145 2.04 7.07 0.45
C VAL A 145 1.80 8.14 1.52
N LEU A 146 1.49 9.35 1.06
CA LEU A 146 0.97 10.39 1.92
C LEU A 146 -0.45 9.98 2.33
N LYS A 147 -0.63 9.44 3.55
CA LYS A 147 -1.97 9.29 4.11
C LYS A 147 -2.55 10.69 4.25
N GLN A 148 -3.46 11.09 3.34
CA GLN A 148 -4.39 12.17 3.64
C GLN A 148 -5.13 11.74 4.91
N GLN A 149 -4.79 12.37 6.04
CA GLN A 149 -5.60 12.22 7.25
C GLN A 149 -7.05 12.45 6.83
N SER A 150 -7.92 11.51 7.21
CA SER A 150 -9.36 11.56 7.05
C SER A 150 -9.86 12.97 7.29
N LYS A 151 -10.10 13.72 6.21
CA LYS A 151 -10.75 15.04 6.21
C LYS A 151 -10.43 15.85 7.47
N LEU A 152 -9.19 16.31 7.61
CA LEU A 152 -9.02 17.63 8.21
C LEU A 152 -9.95 18.56 7.40
N PRO A 153 -10.75 19.42 8.06
CA PRO A 153 -11.75 20.23 7.39
C PRO A 153 -11.11 20.90 6.17
N SER A 154 -11.68 20.59 5.00
CA SER A 154 -11.24 21.05 3.68
C SER A 154 -10.74 22.49 3.74
N SER A 155 -9.56 22.69 3.16
CA SER A 155 -8.70 23.88 3.06
C SER A 155 -9.37 25.23 2.71
N ASN A 156 -10.35 25.65 3.50
CA ASN A 156 -10.77 27.03 3.64
C ASN A 156 -10.40 27.60 5.01
N TYR A 157 -9.80 26.79 5.88
CA TYR A 157 -9.16 27.25 7.10
C TYR A 157 -7.69 27.48 6.79
N SER A 158 -7.36 28.69 6.34
CA SER A 158 -6.05 29.25 6.62
C SER A 158 -6.15 29.76 8.05
N PRO A 159 -5.58 29.08 9.07
CA PRO A 159 -5.45 29.73 10.37
C PRO A 159 -4.65 31.00 10.11
N GLN A 160 -5.30 32.16 10.23
CA GLN A 160 -4.57 33.40 10.42
C GLN A 160 -3.75 33.21 11.70
N PHE A 161 -2.48 32.89 11.50
CA PHE A 161 -1.52 32.76 12.56
C PHE A 161 -1.07 34.18 12.91
N ASP A 162 -1.92 34.89 13.66
CA ASP A 162 -1.63 36.26 14.12
C ASP A 162 -0.53 36.29 15.20
N GLY A 163 -0.15 35.12 15.72
CA GLY A 163 0.97 34.96 16.63
C GLY A 163 2.27 34.85 15.84
N LYS A 164 3.18 35.82 15.99
CA LYS A 164 4.53 35.71 15.46
C LYS A 164 5.28 34.62 16.22
N VAL A 165 5.33 33.40 15.67
CA VAL A 165 6.19 32.33 16.18
C VAL A 165 7.60 32.62 15.71
N ILE A 166 8.50 32.89 16.65
CA ILE A 166 9.90 33.26 16.37
C ILE A 166 10.89 32.26 16.94
N ASP A 167 10.43 31.38 17.83
CA ASP A 167 11.24 30.40 18.56
C ASP A 167 10.34 29.25 19.07
N SER A 168 10.94 28.18 19.60
CA SER A 168 10.18 27.03 20.10
C SER A 168 9.30 27.38 21.32
N GLN A 169 9.69 28.36 22.12
CA GLN A 169 8.94 28.77 23.32
C GLN A 169 7.67 29.56 22.96
N SER A 170 7.74 30.45 21.97
CA SER A 170 6.62 31.18 21.39
C SER A 170 5.66 30.25 20.67
N LEU A 171 6.16 29.17 20.05
CA LEU A 171 5.33 28.09 19.52
C LEU A 171 4.53 27.40 20.64
N VAL A 172 5.22 26.90 21.69
CA VAL A 172 4.58 26.20 22.82
C VAL A 172 3.55 27.08 23.53
N SER A 173 3.90 28.34 23.79
CA SER A 173 2.99 29.28 24.45
C SER A 173 1.78 29.60 23.59
N THR A 174 1.95 29.73 22.27
CA THR A 174 0.85 29.92 21.32
C THR A 174 -0.08 28.73 21.32
N ILE A 175 0.43 27.50 21.26
CA ILE A 175 -0.38 26.28 21.26
C ILE A 175 -1.15 26.15 22.58
N LYS A 176 -0.50 26.40 23.72
CA LYS A 176 -1.15 26.43 25.04
C LYS A 176 -2.26 27.48 25.11
N SER A 177 -2.05 28.67 24.53
CA SER A 177 -3.06 29.74 24.51
C SER A 177 -4.34 29.36 23.76
N LYS A 178 -4.27 28.37 22.87
CA LYS A 178 -5.42 27.84 22.11
C LYS A 178 -6.14 26.70 22.83
N GLY A 179 -5.76 26.40 24.08
CA GLY A 179 -6.40 25.37 24.89
C GLY A 179 -5.91 23.95 24.59
N LEU A 180 -4.80 23.82 23.85
CA LEU A 180 -4.15 22.54 23.60
C LEU A 180 -3.12 22.25 24.72
N VAL A 181 -3.09 21.00 25.17
CA VAL A 181 -2.11 20.54 26.15
C VAL A 181 -0.81 20.21 25.42
N VAL A 182 0.30 20.78 25.92
CA VAL A 182 1.63 20.64 25.33
C VAL A 182 2.60 20.16 26.39
N GLU A 183 3.23 19.02 26.14
CA GLU A 183 4.28 18.44 26.96
C GLU A 183 5.60 18.46 26.19
N GLN A 184 6.65 19.03 26.77
CA GLN A 184 7.98 18.91 26.19
C GLN A 184 8.59 17.60 26.66
N ILE A 185 8.92 16.73 25.72
CA ILE A 185 9.31 15.35 26.02
C ILE A 185 10.83 15.24 26.12
N GLU A 186 11.55 15.79 25.15
CA GLU A 186 12.99 15.55 25.01
C GLU A 186 13.68 16.62 24.16
N LYS A 187 14.98 16.81 24.40
CA LYS A 187 15.88 17.51 23.50
C LYS A 187 16.96 16.52 23.06
N ILE A 188 17.08 16.31 21.75
CA ILE A 188 17.97 15.31 21.16
C ILE A 188 19.04 16.06 20.37
N ASP A 189 20.31 15.86 20.69
CA ASP A 189 21.44 16.54 20.04
C ASP A 189 21.93 15.81 18.76
N ASP A 190 21.35 14.65 18.44
CA ASP A 190 21.64 13.87 17.23
C ASP A 190 20.69 14.26 16.09
N SER A 191 21.06 15.32 15.36
CA SER A 191 20.22 15.93 14.32
C SER A 191 20.92 15.96 12.98
N ALA A 192 20.19 15.63 11.92
CA ALA A 192 20.65 15.73 10.54
C ALA A 192 20.89 17.18 10.08
N PHE A 193 20.41 18.16 10.85
CA PHE A 193 20.51 19.59 10.52
C PHE A 193 21.52 20.35 11.39
N GLU A 194 22.35 19.64 12.16
CA GLU A 194 23.32 20.23 13.09
C GLU A 194 22.70 21.14 14.17
N VAL A 195 21.37 21.16 14.28
CA VAL A 195 20.60 21.86 15.32
C VAL A 195 19.84 20.88 16.20
N PRO A 196 19.79 21.04 17.54
CA PRO A 196 19.12 20.10 18.42
C PRO A 196 17.63 19.93 18.09
N ILE A 197 17.15 18.69 18.11
CA ILE A 197 15.73 18.34 17.93
C ILE A 197 15.00 18.59 19.25
N GLN A 198 13.93 19.39 19.22
CA GLN A 198 13.03 19.55 20.36
C GLN A 198 11.77 18.71 20.10
N VAL A 199 11.50 17.72 20.95
CA VAL A 199 10.31 16.85 20.83
C VAL A 199 9.19 17.36 21.74
N ILE A 200 8.04 17.65 21.14
CA ILE A 200 6.87 18.21 21.82
C ILE A 200 5.66 17.30 21.58
N SER A 201 4.96 16.87 22.63
CA SER A 201 3.68 16.16 22.53
C SER A 201 2.51 17.13 22.57
N ILE A 202 1.62 17.04 21.59
CA ILE A 202 0.37 17.81 21.50
C ILE A 202 -0.76 16.82 21.28
N GLY A 203 -1.62 16.65 22.29
CA GLY A 203 -2.77 15.73 22.19
C GLY A 203 -2.39 14.28 21.88
N GLY A 204 -1.20 13.83 22.32
CA GLY A 204 -0.67 12.48 22.07
C GLY A 204 0.08 12.31 20.75
N MET A 205 0.25 13.38 19.96
CA MET A 205 1.12 13.39 18.78
C MET A 205 2.46 14.03 19.11
N ASN A 206 3.56 13.36 18.76
CA ASN A 206 4.91 13.90 18.94
C ASN A 206 5.33 14.70 17.70
N LEU A 207 5.68 15.96 17.91
CA LEU A 207 6.20 16.89 16.93
C LEU A 207 7.70 17.10 17.17
N GLN A 208 8.50 17.00 16.12
CA GLN A 208 9.91 17.40 16.14
C GLN A 208 10.03 18.83 15.65
N VAL A 209 10.66 19.69 16.45
CA VAL A 209 10.89 21.10 16.15
C VAL A 209 12.38 21.34 16.01
N TYR A 210 12.75 21.95 14.88
CA TYR A 210 14.11 22.37 14.56
C TYR A 210 14.15 23.89 14.59
N GLU A 211 15.12 24.45 15.31
CA GLU A 211 15.28 25.90 15.48
C GLU A 211 16.66 26.28 14.97
N PHE A 212 16.70 27.19 14.00
CA PHE A 212 17.92 27.60 13.31
C PHE A 212 18.34 28.99 13.76
N ASP A 213 19.64 29.19 13.94
CA ASP A 213 20.20 30.48 14.37
C ASP A 213 20.18 31.54 13.26
N SER A 214 20.10 31.12 11.99
CA SER A 214 20.11 32.02 10.83
C SER A 214 19.32 31.52 9.61
N GLU A 215 18.90 32.46 8.74
CA GLU A 215 18.27 32.13 7.45
C GLU A 215 19.21 31.36 6.49
N SER A 216 20.52 31.54 6.63
CA SER A 216 21.51 30.76 5.90
C SER A 216 21.47 29.28 6.30
N ASP A 217 21.36 28.99 7.60
CA ASP A 217 21.30 27.62 8.09
C ASP A 217 20.00 26.93 7.67
N VAL A 218 18.89 27.69 7.63
CA VAL A 218 17.62 27.22 7.05
C VAL A 218 17.79 26.87 5.57
N SER A 219 18.51 27.68 4.80
CA SER A 219 18.71 27.43 3.37
C SER A 219 19.55 26.18 3.13
N ILE A 220 20.60 25.96 3.93
CA ILE A 220 21.42 24.74 3.89
C ILE A 220 20.59 23.52 4.30
N ALA A 221 19.80 23.63 5.37
CA ALA A 221 18.90 22.57 5.79
C ALA A 221 17.88 22.21 4.70
N LYS A 222 17.31 23.20 4.00
CA LYS A 222 16.40 22.98 2.86
C LYS A 222 17.03 22.20 1.72
N GLU A 223 18.34 22.28 1.51
CA GLU A 223 19.05 21.47 0.50
C GLU A 223 19.14 19.99 0.88
N ILE A 224 19.05 19.67 2.17
CA ILE A 224 19.07 18.29 2.70
C ILE A 224 17.65 17.69 2.73
N VAL A 225 16.62 18.55 2.67
CA VAL A 225 15.22 18.16 2.56
C VAL A 225 14.92 17.84 1.09
N SER A 226 14.34 16.68 0.81
CA SER A 226 13.90 16.34 -0.55
C SER A 226 12.89 17.36 -1.07
N SER A 227 12.79 17.54 -2.39
CA SER A 227 11.91 18.55 -3.00
C SER A 227 10.41 18.34 -2.70
N ASP A 228 10.02 17.13 -2.32
CA ASP A 228 8.67 16.76 -1.88
C ASP A 228 8.50 16.80 -0.35
N GLY A 229 9.57 17.16 0.37
CA GLY A 229 9.66 17.18 1.82
C GLY A 229 9.83 15.79 2.44
N THR A 230 9.64 14.68 1.76
CA THR A 230 9.48 13.40 2.48
C THR A 230 10.76 12.83 3.09
N GLU A 231 11.92 13.42 2.81
CA GLU A 231 13.23 12.96 3.27
C GLU A 231 14.06 14.10 3.84
N ILE A 232 14.86 13.78 4.87
CA ILE A 232 15.98 14.59 5.35
C ILE A 232 17.21 13.68 5.33
N GLY A 233 18.09 13.89 4.37
CA GLY A 233 19.24 13.01 4.15
C GLY A 233 18.81 11.59 3.76
N LEU A 234 18.97 10.62 4.66
CA LEU A 234 18.53 9.21 4.47
C LEU A 234 17.29 8.84 5.29
N SER A 235 16.74 9.81 6.05
CA SER A 235 15.63 9.59 6.98
C SER A 235 14.32 10.09 6.37
N VAL A 236 13.33 9.21 6.29
CA VAL A 236 11.98 9.58 5.84
C VAL A 236 11.26 10.32 6.97
N ILE A 237 10.85 11.56 6.72
CA ILE A 237 10.18 12.42 7.70
C ILE A 237 8.81 12.85 7.18
N ARG A 238 7.82 12.83 8.09
CA ARG A 238 6.46 13.28 7.79
C ARG A 238 6.30 14.73 8.23
N TRP A 239 6.26 15.65 7.28
CA TRP A 239 5.94 17.05 7.57
C TRP A 239 4.45 17.25 7.83
N MET A 240 4.14 18.10 8.80
CA MET A 240 2.80 18.64 8.97
C MET A 240 2.56 19.86 8.05
N ASP A 241 3.62 20.50 7.56
CA ASP A 241 3.61 21.57 6.55
C ASP A 241 4.97 21.65 5.84
N THR A 242 5.01 21.99 4.55
CA THR A 242 6.27 22.09 3.78
C THR A 242 7.03 23.39 4.11
N PRO A 243 8.37 23.36 4.24
CA PRO A 243 9.18 24.53 4.63
C PRO A 243 9.33 25.62 3.55
#